data_AF-A0A957MBD1-F1
#
_entry.id   AF-A0A957MBD1-F1
#
_cell.length_a   1.000
_cell.length_b   1.000
_cell.length_c   1.000
_cell.angle_alpha   90.00
_cell.angle_beta   90.00
_cell.angle_gamma   90.00
#
_symmetry.space_group_name_H-M   'P 1'
#
loop_
_entity.id
_entity.type
_entity.pdbx_description
1 polymer ?
#
loop_
_entity_poly.entity_id
_entity_poly.type
_entity_poly.pdbx_seq_one_letter_code
_entity_poly.pdbx_strand_id
1 'polypeptide(L)'
;MPLSIRVRWLSKAGNRADEYEDACWPTRSYPIDEPLARLAVADGATESAFAGRWARQLARAWGEGGLNPDDLTGSLAGEQTAWQAAVDAQPLPWYAEEKARSGAFAALLGVTVDLRGGEQAGWAALAVGDCVLFHVRGNRLARSFPAEDAAFFTNRPLLISSRPERNLSVAANLHR
;
A
#
# COMPACT_ATOMS: atom_id res chain seq x y z
N MET A 1 -24.21 6.88 -14.43
CA MET A 1 -23.47 5.61 -14.62
C MET A 1 -23.04 5.11 -13.25
N PRO A 2 -23.24 3.82 -12.91
CA PRO A 2 -22.69 3.28 -11.67
C PRO A 2 -21.16 3.33 -11.71
N LEU A 3 -20.53 3.73 -10.60
CA LEU A 3 -19.07 3.69 -10.48
C LEU A 3 -18.63 2.23 -10.38
N SER A 4 -17.45 1.90 -10.90
CA SER A 4 -16.90 0.54 -10.80
C SER A 4 -15.41 0.59 -10.53
N ILE A 5 -14.93 -0.38 -9.77
CA ILE A 5 -13.50 -0.60 -9.54
C ILE A 5 -13.03 -1.67 -10.52
N ARG A 6 -11.93 -1.39 -11.21
CA ARG A 6 -11.25 -2.37 -12.05
C ARG A 6 -9.82 -2.55 -11.56
N VAL A 7 -9.53 -3.78 -11.14
CA VAL A 7 -8.19 -4.17 -10.69
C VAL A 7 -7.44 -4.78 -11.86
N ARG A 8 -6.21 -4.32 -12.08
CA ARG A 8 -5.27 -4.84 -13.07
C ARG A 8 -3.89 -4.87 -12.42
N TRP A 9 -3.14 -5.92 -12.69
CA TRP A 9 -1.78 -6.10 -12.20
C TRP A 9 -1.01 -6.95 -13.21
N LEU A 10 0.30 -6.81 -13.20
CA LEU A 10 1.20 -7.56 -14.08
C LEU A 10 2.56 -7.67 -13.38
N SER A 11 3.06 -8.89 -13.24
CA SER A 11 4.42 -9.13 -12.75
C SER A 11 5.45 -8.55 -13.72
N LYS A 12 6.58 -8.10 -13.20
CA LYS A 12 7.71 -7.64 -14.02
C LYS A 12 8.10 -8.74 -15.02
N ALA A 13 8.39 -8.34 -16.26
CA ALA A 13 8.76 -9.29 -17.30
C ALA A 13 10.00 -10.10 -16.88
N GLY A 14 9.88 -11.43 -16.94
CA GLY A 14 10.93 -12.37 -16.51
C GLY A 14 10.80 -12.85 -15.06
N ASN A 15 10.00 -12.18 -14.22
CA ASN A 15 9.70 -12.65 -12.87
C ASN A 15 8.54 -13.65 -12.89
N ARG A 16 8.58 -14.58 -11.95
CA ARG A 16 7.50 -15.52 -11.67
C ARG A 16 6.41 -14.84 -10.84
N ALA A 17 5.21 -15.40 -10.87
CA ALA A 17 4.08 -14.89 -10.10
C ALA A 17 4.29 -14.98 -8.57
N ASP A 18 5.09 -15.94 -8.09
CA ASP A 18 5.46 -16.09 -6.68
C ASP A 18 6.55 -15.10 -6.23
N GLU A 19 7.18 -14.39 -7.17
CA GLU A 19 8.11 -13.27 -6.92
C GLU A 19 7.40 -11.91 -6.95
N TYR A 20 6.07 -11.89 -7.14
CA TYR A 20 5.28 -10.67 -7.14
C TYR A 20 4.98 -10.20 -5.71
N GLU A 21 5.53 -9.05 -5.34
CA GLU A 21 5.46 -8.52 -3.98
C GLU A 21 4.49 -7.37 -3.82
N ASP A 22 3.96 -6.82 -4.91
CA ASP A 22 2.92 -5.81 -4.82
C ASP A 22 1.60 -6.42 -4.32
N ALA A 23 0.77 -5.54 -3.77
CA ALA A 23 -0.58 -5.85 -3.36
C ALA A 23 -1.53 -4.70 -3.65
N CYS A 24 -2.81 -5.00 -3.71
CA CYS A 24 -3.85 -3.99 -3.81
C CYS A 24 -5.09 -4.37 -3.00
N TRP A 25 -5.88 -3.35 -2.71
CA TRP A 25 -7.25 -3.49 -2.23
C TRP A 25 -8.17 -2.62 -3.08
N PRO A 26 -9.33 -3.13 -3.50
CA PRO A 26 -9.76 -4.53 -3.42
C PRO A 26 -8.88 -5.46 -4.28
N THR A 27 -8.96 -6.77 -4.06
CA THR A 27 -8.23 -7.76 -4.88
C THR A 27 -8.98 -8.17 -6.15
N ARG A 28 -10.23 -7.72 -6.32
CA ARG A 28 -11.09 -8.05 -7.46
C ARG A 28 -11.84 -6.83 -7.93
N SER A 29 -12.23 -6.84 -9.21
CA SER A 29 -13.06 -5.79 -9.80
C SER A 29 -14.52 -5.97 -9.39
N TYR A 30 -15.22 -4.89 -9.00
CA TYR A 30 -16.62 -4.94 -8.61
C TYR A 30 -17.33 -3.58 -8.83
N PRO A 31 -18.66 -3.57 -9.01
CA PRO A 31 -19.44 -2.33 -9.02
C PRO A 31 -19.47 -1.72 -7.60
N ILE A 32 -19.40 -0.39 -7.49
CA ILE A 32 -19.47 0.25 -6.17
C ILE A 32 -20.92 0.56 -5.84
N ASP A 33 -21.42 -0.09 -4.79
CA ASP A 33 -22.75 0.16 -4.23
C ASP A 33 -22.67 0.86 -2.86
N GLU A 34 -21.46 1.06 -2.34
CA GLU A 34 -21.20 1.68 -1.04
C GLU A 34 -20.99 3.20 -1.18
N PRO A 35 -21.40 4.00 -0.17
CA PRO A 35 -21.19 5.46 -0.18
C PRO A 35 -19.72 5.87 -0.03
N LEU A 36 -18.85 4.95 0.38
CA LEU A 36 -17.43 5.17 0.61
C LEU A 36 -16.64 4.00 0.02
N ALA A 37 -15.71 4.29 -0.87
CA ALA A 37 -14.81 3.29 -1.43
C ALA A 37 -13.38 3.53 -0.95
N ARG A 38 -12.77 2.50 -0.35
CA ARG A 38 -11.36 2.53 0.05
C ARG A 38 -10.56 1.66 -0.90
N LEU A 39 -9.52 2.23 -1.47
CA LEU A 39 -8.61 1.59 -2.42
C LEU A 39 -7.20 1.68 -1.86
N ALA A 40 -6.38 0.67 -2.10
CA ALA A 40 -4.97 0.72 -1.76
C ALA A 40 -4.12 0.01 -2.79
N VAL A 41 -2.88 0.48 -2.94
CA VAL A 41 -1.78 -0.26 -3.58
C VAL A 41 -0.59 -0.21 -2.63
N ALA A 42 0.11 -1.32 -2.51
CA ALA A 42 1.34 -1.41 -1.73
C ALA A 42 2.39 -2.16 -2.55
N ASP A 43 3.64 -1.70 -2.48
CA ASP A 43 4.79 -2.30 -3.15
C ASP A 43 5.75 -2.85 -2.09
N GLY A 44 5.94 -4.17 -2.07
CA GLY A 44 6.84 -4.82 -1.13
C GLY A 44 8.30 -4.72 -1.58
N ALA A 45 9.18 -4.22 -0.70
CA ALA A 45 10.60 -4.11 -1.00
C ALA A 45 11.30 -5.47 -1.08
N THR A 46 11.75 -5.84 -2.28
CA THR A 46 12.39 -7.13 -2.63
C THR A 46 13.63 -7.50 -1.83
N GLU A 47 14.32 -6.54 -1.24
CA GLU A 47 15.47 -6.82 -0.39
C GLU A 47 15.06 -7.36 1.00
N SER A 48 13.79 -7.21 1.38
CA SER A 48 13.27 -7.60 2.69
C SER A 48 12.54 -8.94 2.66
N ALA A 49 12.68 -9.75 3.72
CA ALA A 49 11.96 -11.01 3.80
C ALA A 49 10.47 -10.76 4.02
N PHE A 50 9.62 -11.53 3.33
CA PHE A 50 8.16 -11.45 3.44
C PHE A 50 7.56 -10.08 3.05
N ALA A 51 8.22 -9.33 2.15
CA ALA A 51 7.75 -8.03 1.71
C ALA A 51 6.33 -8.10 1.10
N GLY A 52 6.10 -9.07 0.21
CA GLY A 52 4.76 -9.26 -0.36
C GLY A 52 3.68 -9.60 0.67
N ARG A 53 4.02 -10.29 1.77
CA ARG A 53 3.07 -10.53 2.86
C ARG A 53 2.70 -9.22 3.54
N TRP A 54 3.68 -8.39 3.82
CA TRP A 54 3.50 -7.09 4.46
C TRP A 54 2.71 -6.12 3.58
N ALA A 55 3.02 -6.04 2.29
CA ALA A 55 2.27 -5.25 1.32
C ALA A 55 0.78 -5.64 1.28
N ARG A 56 0.48 -6.95 1.21
CA ARG A 56 -0.91 -7.46 1.27
C ARG A 56 -1.63 -7.05 2.54
N GLN A 57 -0.94 -7.13 3.66
CA GLN A 57 -1.49 -6.80 4.96
C GLN A 57 -1.81 -5.31 5.07
N LEU A 58 -0.90 -4.43 4.65
CA LEU A 58 -1.11 -2.98 4.61
C LEU A 58 -2.26 -2.57 3.68
N ALA A 59 -2.28 -3.10 2.46
CA ALA A 59 -3.34 -2.77 1.48
C ALA A 59 -4.72 -3.18 2.00
N ARG A 60 -4.82 -4.39 2.58
CA ARG A 60 -6.04 -4.87 3.24
C ARG A 60 -6.43 -3.99 4.42
N ALA A 61 -5.50 -3.69 5.32
CA ALA A 61 -5.77 -2.91 6.52
C ALA A 61 -6.29 -1.49 6.18
N TRP A 62 -5.74 -0.85 5.13
CA TRP A 62 -6.31 0.40 4.62
C TRP A 62 -7.74 0.21 4.11
N GLY A 63 -7.93 -0.81 3.26
CA GLY A 63 -9.20 -1.14 2.62
C GLY A 63 -10.35 -1.43 3.60
N GLU A 64 -10.04 -2.14 4.68
CA GLU A 64 -10.96 -2.48 5.76
C GLU A 64 -11.12 -1.35 6.79
N GLY A 65 -10.36 -0.26 6.65
CA GLY A 65 -10.39 0.89 7.55
C GLY A 65 -9.67 0.68 8.89
N GLY A 66 -8.81 -0.34 8.98
CA GLY A 66 -7.96 -0.59 10.14
C GLY A 66 -6.77 0.37 10.27
N LEU A 67 -6.35 1.01 9.18
CA LEU A 67 -5.34 2.07 9.23
C LEU A 67 -5.99 3.44 9.41
N ASN A 68 -5.51 4.20 10.39
CA ASN A 68 -5.92 5.57 10.63
C ASN A 68 -4.99 6.50 9.84
N PRO A 69 -5.49 7.25 8.85
CA PRO A 69 -4.66 8.20 8.13
C PRO A 69 -3.98 9.19 9.07
N ASP A 70 -4.68 9.71 10.08
CA ASP A 70 -4.17 10.77 10.98
C ASP A 70 -3.13 10.29 11.99
N ASP A 71 -3.13 9.00 12.29
CA ASP A 71 -2.11 8.33 13.11
C ASP A 71 -1.72 7.00 12.46
N LEU A 72 -1.10 7.10 11.29
CA LEU A 72 -0.72 5.92 10.52
C LEU A 72 0.19 5.03 11.35
N THR A 73 1.24 5.59 11.95
CA THR A 73 2.22 4.83 12.73
C THR A 73 1.62 4.14 13.94
N GLY A 74 0.72 4.78 14.69
CA GLY A 74 0.05 4.16 15.82
C GLY A 74 -0.92 3.05 15.41
N SER A 75 -1.62 3.23 14.28
CA SER A 75 -2.56 2.22 13.77
C SER A 75 -1.91 0.96 13.19
N LEU A 76 -0.59 0.95 12.97
CA LEU A 76 0.13 -0.22 12.44
C LEU A 76 0.34 -1.34 13.47
N ALA A 77 0.20 -1.08 14.77
CA ALA A 77 0.62 -2.01 15.83
C ALA A 77 -0.03 -3.40 15.71
N GLY A 78 -1.32 -3.45 15.38
CA GLY A 78 -2.03 -4.71 15.15
C GLY A 78 -1.47 -5.49 13.96
N GLU A 79 -1.19 -4.80 12.86
CA GLU A 79 -0.65 -5.42 11.65
C GLU A 79 0.79 -5.90 11.86
N GLN A 80 1.62 -5.14 12.57
CA GLN A 80 2.99 -5.51 12.90
C GLN A 80 3.04 -6.77 13.78
N THR A 81 2.15 -6.85 14.78
CA THR A 81 2.01 -8.02 15.65
C THR A 81 1.60 -9.25 14.84
N ALA A 82 0.59 -9.10 13.97
CA ALA A 82 0.11 -10.20 13.13
C ALA A 82 1.14 -10.64 12.07
N TRP A 83 1.95 -9.71 11.55
CA TRP A 83 3.06 -10.03 10.66
C TRP A 83 4.11 -10.88 11.39
N GLN A 84 4.53 -10.44 12.58
CA GLN A 84 5.54 -11.12 13.39
C GLN A 84 5.11 -12.54 13.75
N ALA A 85 3.89 -12.70 14.28
CA ALA A 85 3.35 -14.01 14.65
C ALA A 85 3.33 -14.99 13.47
N ALA A 86 3.05 -14.50 12.26
CA ALA A 86 3.00 -15.35 11.09
C ALA A 86 4.37 -15.66 10.47
N VAL A 87 5.36 -14.82 10.71
CA VAL A 87 6.76 -15.11 10.37
C VAL A 87 7.32 -16.16 11.33
N ASP A 88 7.06 -16.03 12.63
CA ASP A 88 7.53 -16.97 13.66
C ASP A 88 6.89 -18.37 13.52
N ALA A 89 5.71 -18.45 12.92
CA ALA A 89 5.03 -19.72 12.66
C ALA A 89 5.65 -20.54 11.51
N GLN A 90 6.59 -19.99 10.75
CA GLN A 90 7.19 -20.66 9.59
C GLN A 90 8.60 -21.17 9.93
N PRO A 91 8.93 -22.44 9.63
CA PRO A 91 10.29 -22.90 9.72
C PRO A 91 11.12 -22.21 8.63
N LEU A 92 12.13 -21.43 9.04
CA LEU A 92 12.98 -20.68 8.12
C LEU A 92 14.40 -21.22 8.13
N PRO A 93 15.06 -21.29 6.96
CA PRO A 93 16.51 -21.40 6.92
C PRO A 93 17.14 -20.22 7.67
N TRP A 94 18.28 -20.45 8.32
CA TRP A 94 18.96 -19.43 9.14
C TRP A 94 19.20 -18.09 8.42
N TYR A 95 19.48 -18.09 7.11
CA TYR A 95 19.67 -16.86 6.32
C TYR A 95 18.36 -16.06 6.15
N ALA A 96 17.22 -16.74 6.15
CA ALA A 96 15.90 -16.11 6.07
C ALA A 96 15.46 -15.59 7.45
N GLU A 97 15.90 -16.22 8.54
CA GLU A 97 15.70 -15.71 9.90
C GLU A 97 16.39 -14.36 10.11
N GLU A 98 17.64 -14.21 9.64
CA GLU A 98 18.36 -12.92 9.72
C GLU A 98 17.65 -11.80 8.95
N LYS A 99 17.17 -12.10 7.74
CA LYS A 99 16.35 -11.14 6.97
C LYS A 99 15.02 -10.83 7.65
N ALA A 100 14.36 -11.83 8.23
CA ALA A 100 13.11 -11.66 8.97
C ALA A 100 13.28 -10.79 10.23
N ARG A 101 14.43 -10.86 10.91
CA ARG A 101 14.76 -9.98 12.04
C ARG A 101 14.81 -8.51 11.61
N SER A 102 15.27 -8.22 10.40
CA SER A 102 15.30 -6.86 9.85
C SER A 102 13.89 -6.28 9.58
N GLY A 103 12.87 -7.14 9.50
CA GLY A 103 11.51 -6.76 9.15
C GLY A 103 11.25 -6.77 7.65
N ALA A 104 9.98 -6.65 7.29
CA ALA A 104 9.52 -6.37 5.93
C ALA A 104 9.29 -4.87 5.76
N PHE A 105 9.47 -4.39 4.53
CA PHE A 105 9.22 -3.01 4.17
C PHE A 105 8.30 -2.94 2.95
N ALA A 106 7.41 -1.97 2.92
CA ALA A 106 6.55 -1.73 1.76
C ALA A 106 6.16 -0.25 1.62
N ALA A 107 6.01 0.21 0.38
CA ALA A 107 5.32 1.44 0.08
C ALA A 107 3.81 1.22 0.22
N LEU A 108 3.05 2.29 0.44
CA LEU A 108 1.60 2.25 0.53
C LEU A 108 1.01 3.53 -0.05
N LEU A 109 0.07 3.39 -0.97
CA LEU A 109 -0.85 4.42 -1.39
C LEU A 109 -2.25 4.00 -0.98
N GLY A 110 -2.88 4.77 -0.11
CA GLY A 110 -4.27 4.64 0.27
C GLY A 110 -5.11 5.75 -0.35
N VAL A 111 -6.27 5.40 -0.89
CA VAL A 111 -7.26 6.34 -1.44
C VAL A 111 -8.61 6.06 -0.81
N THR A 112 -9.30 7.12 -0.41
CA THR A 112 -10.71 7.07 0.02
C THR A 112 -11.53 7.96 -0.90
N VAL A 113 -12.51 7.36 -1.57
CA VAL A 113 -13.44 8.07 -2.45
C VAL A 113 -14.79 8.17 -1.75
N ASP A 114 -15.26 9.40 -1.55
CA ASP A 114 -16.56 9.70 -0.95
C ASP A 114 -17.59 9.92 -2.05
N LEU A 115 -18.50 8.96 -2.21
CA LEU A 115 -19.51 8.94 -3.26
C LEU A 115 -20.84 9.56 -2.81
N ARG A 116 -20.96 9.99 -1.55
CA ARG A 116 -22.19 10.62 -1.02
C ARG A 116 -22.53 11.92 -1.74
N GLY A 117 -21.53 12.60 -2.29
CA GLY A 117 -21.69 13.83 -3.06
C GLY A 117 -22.18 13.66 -4.51
N GLY A 118 -22.39 12.42 -4.98
CA GLY A 118 -22.81 12.15 -6.36
C GLY A 118 -21.81 12.73 -7.38
N GLU A 119 -22.24 13.72 -8.17
CA GLU A 119 -21.38 14.41 -9.16
C GLU A 119 -20.25 15.24 -8.51
N GLN A 120 -20.38 15.56 -7.22
CA GLN A 120 -19.36 16.25 -6.43
C GLN A 120 -18.54 15.28 -5.56
N ALA A 121 -18.51 13.99 -5.91
CA ALA A 121 -17.71 13.00 -5.20
C ALA A 121 -16.25 13.46 -5.06
N GLY A 122 -15.79 13.50 -3.81
CA GLY A 122 -14.43 13.86 -3.44
C GLY A 122 -13.57 12.62 -3.23
N TRP A 123 -12.25 12.81 -3.23
CA TRP A 123 -11.34 11.79 -2.76
C TRP A 123 -10.24 12.40 -1.91
N ALA A 124 -9.73 11.60 -0.98
CA ALA A 124 -8.54 11.88 -0.19
C ALA A 124 -7.55 10.74 -0.39
N ALA A 125 -6.26 11.05 -0.35
CA ALA A 125 -5.21 10.05 -0.47
C ALA A 125 -4.14 10.23 0.61
N LEU A 126 -3.44 9.16 0.92
CA LEU A 126 -2.23 9.15 1.74
C LEU A 126 -1.21 8.26 1.05
N ALA A 127 0.04 8.71 0.97
CA ALA A 127 1.12 7.91 0.40
C ALA A 127 2.35 7.88 1.31
N VAL A 128 2.95 6.69 1.43
CA VAL A 128 4.29 6.46 1.97
C VAL A 128 5.08 5.69 0.91
N GLY A 129 6.23 6.21 0.53
CA GLY A 129 7.04 5.65 -0.54
C GLY A 129 6.62 6.17 -1.89
N ASP A 130 6.71 5.32 -2.91
CA ASP A 130 6.70 5.72 -4.31
C ASP A 130 5.51 5.19 -5.12
N CYS A 131 4.48 4.66 -4.45
CA CYS A 131 3.20 4.40 -5.08
C CYS A 131 2.49 5.71 -5.47
N VAL A 132 1.92 5.75 -6.68
CA VAL A 132 1.34 6.98 -7.27
C VAL A 132 -0.11 6.80 -7.72
N LEU A 133 -0.94 7.79 -7.42
CA LEU A 133 -2.29 7.99 -7.93
C LEU A 133 -2.26 8.91 -9.16
N PHE A 134 -2.96 8.50 -10.21
CA PHE A 134 -3.27 9.35 -11.36
C PHE A 134 -4.78 9.51 -11.51
N HIS A 135 -5.27 10.74 -11.50
CA HIS A 135 -6.65 11.07 -11.88
C HIS A 135 -6.66 11.49 -13.35
N VAL A 136 -7.21 10.63 -14.20
CA VAL A 136 -7.32 10.85 -15.65
C VAL A 136 -8.79 11.01 -16.04
N ARG A 137 -9.12 12.07 -16.78
CA ARG A 137 -10.47 12.33 -17.28
C ARG A 137 -10.41 12.84 -18.71
N GLY A 138 -11.19 12.25 -19.62
CA GLY A 138 -11.24 12.68 -21.02
C GLY A 138 -9.87 12.69 -21.70
N ASN A 139 -9.06 11.66 -21.46
CA ASN A 139 -7.68 11.53 -21.95
C ASN A 139 -6.72 12.66 -21.50
N ARG A 140 -7.02 13.33 -20.38
CA ARG A 140 -6.14 14.33 -19.77
C ARG A 140 -5.83 13.94 -18.34
N LEU A 141 -4.56 14.09 -17.95
CA LEU A 141 -4.15 13.98 -16.56
C LEU A 141 -4.64 15.23 -15.80
N ALA A 142 -5.58 15.04 -14.89
CA ALA A 142 -6.12 16.11 -14.06
C ALA A 142 -5.31 16.32 -12.77
N ARG A 143 -4.78 15.23 -12.20
CA ARG A 143 -3.91 15.28 -11.01
C ARG A 143 -3.04 14.02 -10.94
N SER A 144 -1.81 14.17 -10.48
CA SER A 144 -0.96 13.11 -9.96
C SER A 144 -0.69 13.34 -8.48
N PHE A 145 -0.47 12.27 -7.72
CA PHE A 145 -0.16 12.34 -6.30
C PHE A 145 0.61 11.09 -5.84
N PRO A 146 1.66 11.21 -5.03
CA PRO A 146 2.35 12.44 -4.66
C PRO A 146 3.36 12.92 -5.72
N ALA A 147 3.65 12.09 -6.72
CA ALA A 147 4.64 12.40 -7.75
C ALA A 147 4.17 13.53 -8.70
N GLU A 148 4.99 14.56 -8.86
CA GLU A 148 4.80 15.62 -9.86
C GLU A 148 5.70 15.42 -11.09
N ASP A 149 6.89 14.84 -10.89
CA ASP A 149 7.86 14.55 -11.93
C ASP A 149 8.63 13.25 -11.66
N ALA A 150 9.55 12.91 -12.57
CA ALA A 150 10.33 11.68 -12.50
C ALA A 150 11.37 11.66 -11.37
N ALA A 151 11.80 12.81 -10.85
CA ALA A 151 12.79 12.89 -9.78
C ALA A 151 12.25 12.40 -8.42
N PHE A 152 10.93 12.29 -8.30
CA PHE A 152 10.27 11.65 -7.16
C PHE A 152 10.68 10.18 -6.99
N PHE A 153 10.95 9.47 -8.09
CA PHE A 153 11.33 8.06 -8.05
C PHE A 153 12.83 7.94 -7.80
N THR A 154 13.17 7.36 -6.64
CA THR A 154 14.56 7.16 -6.22
C THR A 154 14.80 5.68 -5.88
N ASN A 155 16.05 5.28 -5.71
CA ASN A 155 16.38 3.91 -5.33
C ASN A 155 16.12 3.60 -3.84
N ARG A 156 15.72 4.60 -3.04
CA ARG A 156 15.51 4.46 -1.59
C ARG A 156 14.28 5.25 -1.16
N PRO A 157 13.08 4.88 -1.61
CA PRO A 157 11.85 5.49 -1.13
C PRO A 157 11.71 5.27 0.38
N LEU A 158 10.95 6.15 1.03
CA LEU A 158 10.48 5.93 2.40
C LEU A 158 9.53 4.73 2.42
N LEU A 159 9.71 3.79 3.34
CA LEU A 159 8.87 2.58 3.39
C LEU A 159 8.31 2.37 4.79
N ILE A 160 7.13 1.75 4.85
CA ILE A 160 6.51 1.32 6.09
C ILE A 160 7.14 -0.03 6.49
N SER A 161 7.68 -0.09 7.70
CA SER A 161 8.31 -1.27 8.27
C SER A 161 7.33 -2.09 9.13
N SER A 162 7.46 -3.42 9.07
CA SER A 162 6.82 -4.33 10.04
C SER A 162 7.44 -4.23 11.44
N ARG A 163 8.59 -3.56 11.58
CA ARG A 163 9.26 -3.23 12.85
C ARG A 163 8.90 -1.81 13.30
N PRO A 164 8.23 -1.62 14.47
CA PRO A 164 7.82 -0.31 14.97
C PRO A 164 8.97 0.72 15.04
N GLU A 165 10.13 0.30 15.53
CA GLU A 165 11.32 1.13 15.74
C GLU A 165 11.92 1.70 14.43
N ARG A 166 11.49 1.18 13.27
CA ARG A 166 11.94 1.65 11.95
C ARG A 166 10.97 2.59 11.25
N ASN A 167 9.87 2.98 11.91
CA ASN A 167 8.86 3.88 11.35
C ASN A 167 8.99 5.33 11.84
N LEU A 168 10.10 5.70 12.49
CA LEU A 168 10.29 7.02 13.11
C LEU A 168 10.11 8.19 12.14
N SER A 169 10.55 8.03 10.89
CA SER A 169 10.43 9.08 9.86
C SER A 169 9.09 9.05 9.11
N VAL A 170 8.29 7.98 9.23
CA VAL A 170 7.08 7.79 8.41
C VAL A 170 6.06 8.89 8.67
N ALA A 171 5.73 9.16 9.94
CA ALA A 171 4.73 10.17 10.29
C ALA A 171 5.09 11.58 9.80
N ALA A 172 6.38 11.91 9.77
CA ALA A 172 6.88 13.22 9.39
C ALA A 172 7.04 13.42 7.86
N ASN A 173 7.09 12.33 7.09
CA ASN A 173 7.44 12.37 5.66
C ASN A 173 6.40 11.72 4.74
N LEU A 174 5.25 11.31 5.27
CA LEU A 174 4.14 10.84 4.46
C LEU A 174 3.50 12.00 3.67
N HIS A 175 2.85 11.68 2.56
CA HIS A 175 2.13 12.62 1.72
C HIS A 175 0.62 12.56 1.99
N ARG A 176 -0.05 13.71 1.90
CA ARG A 176 -1.52 13.87 2.01
C ARG A 176 -2.04 14.88 1.00
#